data_AF-A0A6B2F806-F1
#
_entry.id   AF-A0A6B2F806-F1
#
_cell.length_a   1.000
_cell.length_b   1.000
_cell.length_c   1.000
_cell.angle_alpha   90.00
_cell.angle_beta   90.00
_cell.angle_gamma   90.00
#
_symmetry.space_group_name_H-M   'P 1'
#
loop_
_entity.id
_entity.type
_entity.pdbx_description
1 polymer ?
#
loop_
_entity_poly.entity_id
_entity_poly.type
_entity_poly.pdbx_seq_one_letter_code
_entity_poly.pdbx_strand_id
1 'polypeptide(L)'
;MTLPVFFGCAFVAFGPALALFLLTVVGEPLRVIILIAGAFFWLVSLLLSSLVWFVAAKASDPSDQALQRGLLVFGVLFSVALQEAFRFLYYKLLRKAMEGLLALSEDGCSPISIQQMAYVAGLGFGLMSGAFAMINLLADSLGPGIVGIQGESQLYFLTSAFMTLVLILLHTFWGIIFFHGCETRRWGEVAAVVLCHLTVSALTFWNPVYLGSLLPAYLLMVAMAVWAYHVSGGSKKNLQHFLLCLRTSPQAGS
;
A
#
# COMPACT_ATOMS: atom_id res chain seq x y z
N MET A 1 12.87 -7.49 26.69
CA MET A 1 12.08 -8.20 25.65
C MET A 1 11.24 -7.26 24.79
N THR A 2 10.99 -6.01 25.20
CA THR A 2 10.12 -5.05 24.52
C THR A 2 10.73 -4.40 23.28
N LEU A 3 11.97 -3.89 23.38
CA LEU A 3 12.70 -3.31 22.24
C LEU A 3 12.88 -4.29 21.06
N PRO A 4 13.22 -5.58 21.28
CA PRO A 4 13.24 -6.57 20.19
C PRO A 4 11.91 -6.74 19.47
N VAL A 5 10.78 -6.74 20.21
CA VAL A 5 9.44 -6.84 19.61
C VAL A 5 9.11 -5.59 18.79
N PHE A 6 9.40 -4.41 19.33
CA PHE A 6 9.23 -3.14 18.62
C PHE A 6 10.02 -3.12 17.30
N PHE A 7 11.34 -3.34 17.36
CA PHE A 7 12.18 -3.30 16.16
C PHE A 7 11.84 -4.43 15.19
N GLY A 8 11.53 -5.63 15.70
CA GLY A 8 11.08 -6.75 14.87
C GLY A 8 9.81 -6.41 14.09
N CYS A 9 8.78 -5.89 14.76
CA CYS A 9 7.53 -5.47 14.12
C CYS A 9 7.74 -4.29 13.17
N ALA A 10 8.56 -3.30 13.56
CA ALA A 10 8.89 -2.15 12.72
C ALA A 10 9.56 -2.57 11.40
N PHE A 11 10.56 -3.45 11.47
CA PHE A 11 11.27 -3.92 10.29
C PHE A 11 10.45 -4.88 9.43
N VAL A 12 9.56 -5.69 10.04
CA VAL A 12 8.60 -6.48 9.27
C VAL A 12 7.65 -5.57 8.49
N ALA A 13 7.02 -4.60 9.17
CA ALA A 13 6.04 -3.72 8.56
C ALA A 13 6.64 -2.77 7.52
N PHE A 14 7.70 -2.05 7.88
CA PHE A 14 8.25 -0.94 7.10
C PHE A 14 9.59 -1.24 6.44
N GLY A 15 10.27 -2.35 6.75
CA GLY A 15 11.59 -2.66 6.22
C GLY A 15 11.63 -2.69 4.69
N PRO A 16 10.73 -3.42 4.01
CA PRO A 16 10.66 -3.42 2.55
C PRO A 16 10.33 -2.04 1.98
N ALA A 17 9.43 -1.28 2.60
CA ALA A 17 9.07 0.07 2.16
C ALA A 17 10.24 1.05 2.30
N LEU A 18 11.00 0.95 3.40
CA LEU A 18 12.21 1.72 3.65
C LEU A 18 13.30 1.38 2.61
N ALA A 19 13.48 0.09 2.29
CA ALA A 19 14.41 -0.33 1.24
C ALA A 19 14.01 0.25 -0.13
N LEU A 20 12.73 0.17 -0.50
CA LEU A 20 12.21 0.78 -1.72
C LEU A 20 12.45 2.29 -1.73
N PHE A 21 12.16 2.99 -0.64
CA PHE A 21 12.39 4.43 -0.52
C PHE A 21 13.87 4.81 -0.69
N LEU A 22 14.77 4.18 0.07
CA LEU A 22 16.20 4.48 0.07
C LEU A 22 16.87 4.12 -1.26
N LEU A 23 16.46 3.01 -1.90
CA LEU A 23 17.13 2.54 -3.12
C LEU A 23 16.56 3.17 -4.40
N THR A 24 15.30 3.61 -4.39
CA THR A 24 14.62 4.01 -5.65
C THR A 24 14.03 5.41 -5.64
N VAL A 25 13.76 6.00 -4.46
CA VAL A 25 13.05 7.28 -4.36
C VAL A 25 13.97 8.43 -3.98
N VAL A 26 14.78 8.26 -2.93
CA VAL A 26 15.54 9.38 -2.32
C VAL A 26 16.55 10.05 -3.26
N GLY A 27 17.07 9.30 -4.25
CA GLY A 27 18.05 9.82 -5.20
C GLY A 27 17.52 10.88 -6.15
N GLU A 28 16.19 10.97 -6.33
CA GLU A 28 15.55 11.88 -7.28
C GLU A 28 14.49 12.74 -6.56
N PRO A 29 14.71 14.07 -6.41
CA PRO A 29 13.81 14.95 -5.66
C PRO A 29 12.36 14.91 -6.15
N LEU A 30 12.16 14.78 -7.47
CA LEU A 30 10.82 14.68 -8.06
C LEU A 30 10.06 13.44 -7.56
N ARG A 31 10.75 12.30 -7.36
CA ARG A 31 10.13 11.09 -6.81
C ARG A 31 9.72 11.32 -5.35
N VAL A 32 10.53 12.02 -4.56
CA VAL A 32 10.16 12.36 -3.17
C VAL A 32 8.90 13.22 -3.12
N ILE A 33 8.80 14.24 -3.99
CA ILE A 33 7.61 15.10 -4.08
C ILE A 33 6.36 14.29 -4.44
N ILE A 34 6.47 13.40 -5.43
CA ILE A 34 5.36 12.52 -5.85
C ILE A 34 4.97 11.59 -4.70
N LEU A 35 5.92 11.01 -3.97
CA LEU A 35 5.63 10.14 -2.83
C LEU A 35 4.85 10.87 -1.74
N ILE A 36 5.30 12.07 -1.36
CA ILE A 36 4.66 12.90 -0.33
C ILE A 36 3.25 13.31 -0.79
N ALA A 37 3.09 13.73 -2.05
CA ALA A 37 1.79 14.07 -2.60
C ALA A 37 0.85 12.86 -2.61
N GLY A 38 1.33 11.66 -2.96
CA GLY A 38 0.54 10.43 -2.88
C GLY A 38 0.05 10.13 -1.46
N ALA A 39 0.95 10.23 -0.47
CA ALA A 39 0.61 10.09 0.94
C ALA A 39 -0.44 11.12 1.40
N PHE A 40 -0.32 12.38 0.95
CA PHE A 40 -1.30 13.42 1.21
C PHE A 40 -2.68 13.12 0.61
N PHE A 41 -2.74 12.68 -0.65
CA PHE A 41 -4.01 12.28 -1.28
C PHE A 41 -4.69 11.13 -0.55
N TRP A 42 -3.90 10.16 -0.06
CA TRP A 42 -4.43 9.11 0.81
C TRP A 42 -5.01 9.67 2.11
N LEU A 43 -4.32 10.59 2.79
CA LEU A 43 -4.83 11.25 4.00
C LEU A 43 -6.14 11.99 3.78
N VAL A 44 -6.24 12.75 2.68
CA VAL A 44 -7.49 13.47 2.35
C VAL A 44 -8.62 12.49 2.11
N SER A 45 -8.37 11.37 1.41
CA SER A 45 -9.38 10.34 1.21
C SER A 45 -9.85 9.72 2.54
N LEU A 46 -8.91 9.46 3.46
CA LEU A 46 -9.25 8.93 4.78
C LEU A 46 -10.04 9.96 5.60
N LEU A 47 -9.61 11.22 5.62
CA LEU A 47 -10.28 12.31 6.33
C LEU A 47 -11.75 12.42 5.90
N LEU A 48 -12.01 12.48 4.60
CA LEU A 48 -13.37 12.54 4.07
C LEU A 48 -14.19 11.30 4.42
N SER A 49 -13.60 10.10 4.31
CA SER A 49 -14.30 8.86 4.71
C SER A 49 -14.61 8.80 6.20
N SER A 50 -13.69 9.28 7.05
CA SER A 50 -13.88 9.34 8.50
C SER A 50 -14.96 10.34 8.90
N LEU A 51 -15.10 11.45 8.18
CA LEU A 51 -16.17 12.43 8.40
C LEU A 51 -17.55 11.81 8.11
N VAL A 52 -17.68 11.09 6.99
CA VAL A 52 -18.91 10.37 6.64
C VAL A 52 -19.25 9.32 7.70
N TRP A 53 -18.27 8.52 8.12
CA TRP A 53 -18.48 7.54 9.19
C TRP A 53 -18.86 8.21 10.52
N PHE A 54 -18.20 9.31 10.89
CA PHE A 54 -18.47 10.05 12.13
C PHE A 54 -19.90 10.59 12.19
N VAL A 55 -20.36 11.22 11.10
CA VAL A 55 -21.74 11.71 10.99
C VAL A 55 -22.74 10.55 11.09
N ALA A 56 -22.48 9.44 10.37
CA ALA A 56 -23.35 8.27 10.41
C ALA A 56 -23.41 7.62 11.81
N ALA A 57 -22.27 7.50 12.49
CA ALA A 57 -22.19 6.95 13.85
C ALA A 57 -22.90 7.84 14.87
N LYS A 58 -22.79 9.18 14.75
CA LYS A 58 -23.47 10.13 15.65
C LYS A 58 -24.97 10.25 15.40
N ALA A 59 -25.43 10.04 14.17
CA ALA A 59 -26.85 10.03 13.84
C ALA A 59 -27.55 8.72 14.20
N SER A 60 -26.79 7.65 14.48
CA SER A 60 -27.30 6.31 14.76
C SER A 60 -27.36 6.03 16.27
N ASP A 61 -28.21 5.08 16.68
CA ASP A 61 -28.33 4.66 18.08
C ASP A 61 -27.02 3.98 18.55
N PRO A 62 -26.36 4.48 19.62
CA PRO A 62 -25.15 3.87 20.15
C PRO A 62 -25.41 2.56 20.91
N SER A 63 -26.65 2.28 21.33
CA SER A 63 -27.00 1.05 22.05
C SER A 63 -27.19 -0.16 21.13
N ASP A 64 -27.45 0.07 19.84
CA ASP A 64 -27.60 -0.98 18.83
C ASP A 64 -26.22 -1.45 18.32
N GLN A 65 -25.70 -2.50 18.95
CA GLN A 65 -24.41 -3.09 18.59
C GLN A 65 -24.37 -3.65 17.15
N ALA A 66 -25.50 -4.14 16.62
CA ALA A 66 -25.55 -4.69 15.28
C ALA A 66 -25.43 -3.57 14.23
N LEU A 67 -26.14 -2.45 14.45
CA LEU A 67 -26.03 -1.26 13.62
C LEU A 67 -24.61 -0.67 13.66
N GLN A 68 -24.00 -0.54 14.84
CA GLN A 68 -22.64 -0.01 14.97
C GLN A 68 -21.59 -0.87 14.24
N ARG A 69 -21.72 -2.20 14.31
CA ARG A 69 -20.87 -3.12 13.51
C ARG A 69 -21.09 -2.94 12.02
N GLY A 70 -22.34 -2.80 11.58
CA GLY A 70 -22.68 -2.53 10.18
C GLY A 70 -22.06 -1.21 9.67
N LEU A 71 -22.09 -0.16 10.50
CA LEU A 71 -21.48 1.14 10.19
C LEU A 71 -19.96 1.07 10.08
N LEU A 72 -19.29 0.26 10.89
CA LEU A 72 -17.85 0.02 10.76
C LEU A 72 -17.51 -0.67 9.43
N VAL A 73 -18.26 -1.72 9.07
CA VAL A 73 -18.08 -2.41 7.77
C VAL A 73 -18.33 -1.45 6.62
N PHE A 74 -19.43 -0.69 6.66
CA PHE A 74 -19.73 0.34 5.68
C PHE A 74 -18.61 1.40 5.59
N GLY A 75 -18.13 1.89 6.73
CA GLY A 75 -17.06 2.89 6.80
C GLY A 75 -15.78 2.42 6.14
N VAL A 76 -15.38 1.16 6.36
CA VAL A 76 -14.21 0.56 5.70
C VAL A 76 -14.43 0.42 4.19
N LEU A 77 -15.56 -0.13 3.74
CA LEU A 77 -15.86 -0.29 2.31
C LEU A 77 -15.93 1.07 1.58
N PHE A 78 -16.55 2.06 2.22
CA PHE A 78 -16.63 3.42 1.71
C PHE A 78 -15.25 4.09 1.66
N SER A 79 -14.41 3.90 2.69
CA SER A 79 -13.04 4.40 2.70
C SER A 79 -12.22 3.81 1.56
N VAL A 80 -12.32 2.50 1.31
CA VAL A 80 -11.65 1.86 0.17
C VAL A 80 -12.08 2.49 -1.16
N ALA A 81 -13.39 2.65 -1.37
CA ALA A 81 -13.90 3.29 -2.59
C ALA A 81 -13.36 4.72 -2.77
N LEU A 82 -13.30 5.48 -1.68
CA LEU A 82 -12.80 6.86 -1.71
C LEU A 82 -11.28 6.91 -1.93
N GLN A 83 -10.51 5.98 -1.34
CA GLN A 83 -9.08 5.84 -1.59
C GLN A 83 -8.78 5.55 -3.07
N GLU A 84 -9.56 4.68 -3.73
CA GLU A 84 -9.43 4.39 -5.16
C GLU A 84 -9.85 5.58 -6.04
N ALA A 85 -10.89 6.31 -5.66
CA ALA A 85 -11.28 7.56 -6.33
C ALA A 85 -10.18 8.62 -6.24
N PHE A 86 -9.55 8.78 -5.08
CA PHE A 86 -8.42 9.69 -4.90
C PHE A 86 -7.17 9.21 -5.64
N ARG A 87 -6.93 7.90 -5.78
CA ARG A 87 -5.87 7.37 -6.65
C ARG A 87 -6.10 7.76 -8.11
N PHE A 88 -7.34 7.66 -8.60
CA PHE A 88 -7.69 8.10 -9.94
C PHE A 88 -7.51 9.61 -10.14
N LEU A 89 -7.94 10.41 -9.17
CA LEU A 89 -7.74 11.86 -9.18
C LEU A 89 -6.26 12.21 -9.20
N TYR A 90 -5.47 11.51 -8.39
CA TYR A 90 -4.03 11.71 -8.31
C TYR A 90 -3.31 11.33 -9.61
N TYR A 91 -3.71 10.21 -10.24
CA TYR A 91 -3.27 9.85 -11.59
C TYR A 91 -3.52 10.98 -12.59
N LYS A 92 -4.74 11.54 -12.63
CA LYS A 92 -5.07 12.65 -13.55
C LYS A 92 -4.22 13.88 -13.28
N LEU A 93 -3.98 14.20 -12.01
CA LEU A 93 -3.13 15.32 -11.62
C LEU A 93 -1.69 15.10 -12.09
N LEU A 94 -1.12 13.93 -11.84
CA LEU A 94 0.24 13.58 -12.27
C LEU A 94 0.39 13.59 -13.79
N ARG A 95 -0.60 13.07 -14.52
CA ARG A 95 -0.61 13.10 -15.99
C ARG A 95 -0.60 14.54 -16.51
N LYS A 96 -1.45 15.40 -15.94
CA LYS A 96 -1.49 16.82 -16.30
C LYS A 96 -0.20 17.56 -15.94
N ALA A 97 0.40 17.22 -14.80
CA ALA A 97 1.68 17.77 -14.38
C ALA A 97 2.81 17.34 -15.34
N MET A 98 2.82 16.08 -15.76
CA MET A 98 3.78 15.54 -16.72
C MET A 98 3.67 16.24 -18.08
N GLU A 99 2.45 16.45 -18.60
CA GLU A 99 2.21 17.21 -19.84
C GLU A 99 2.74 18.66 -19.72
N GLY A 100 2.51 19.30 -18.57
CA GLY A 100 3.02 20.65 -18.29
C GLY A 100 4.56 20.71 -18.20
N LEU A 101 5.19 19.74 -17.54
CA LEU A 101 6.65 19.65 -17.45
C LEU A 101 7.27 19.38 -18.83
N LEU A 102 6.65 18.53 -19.65
CA LEU A 102 7.10 18.24 -21.01
C LEU A 102 7.05 19.49 -21.90
N ALA A 103 5.97 20.27 -21.82
CA ALA A 103 5.81 21.49 -22.61
C ALA A 103 6.83 22.59 -22.25
N LEU A 104 7.40 22.54 -21.05
CA LEU A 104 8.40 23.49 -20.56
C LEU A 104 9.84 22.97 -20.69
N SER A 105 10.03 21.70 -21.08
CA SER A 105 11.35 21.08 -21.20
C SER A 105 12.03 21.50 -22.49
N GLU A 106 13.21 22.12 -22.40
CA GLU A 106 14.01 22.51 -23.58
C GLU A 106 14.43 21.28 -24.41
N ASP A 107 14.71 20.15 -23.75
CA ASP A 107 15.14 18.90 -24.41
C ASP A 107 13.98 18.03 -24.93
N GLY A 108 12.72 18.45 -24.75
CA GLY A 108 11.53 17.67 -25.13
C GLY A 108 11.39 16.30 -24.46
N CYS A 109 12.21 16.00 -23.45
CA CYS A 109 12.22 14.74 -22.72
C CYS A 109 11.48 14.89 -21.39
N SER A 110 10.61 13.94 -21.04
CA SER A 110 9.99 13.94 -19.72
C SER A 110 11.01 13.57 -18.65
N PRO A 111 11.09 14.30 -17.52
CA PRO A 111 12.04 13.99 -16.45
C PRO A 111 11.71 12.68 -15.72
N ILE A 112 10.49 12.15 -15.88
CA ILE A 112 10.05 10.91 -15.22
C ILE A 112 9.04 10.14 -16.08
N SER A 113 9.19 8.81 -16.13
CA SER A 113 8.22 7.96 -16.82
C SER A 113 6.93 7.79 -16.02
N ILE A 114 5.80 7.60 -16.71
CA ILE A 114 4.50 7.29 -16.09
C ILE A 114 4.55 6.07 -15.17
N GLN A 115 5.36 5.07 -15.52
CA GLN A 115 5.55 3.85 -14.72
C GLN A 115 6.26 4.14 -13.39
N GLN A 116 7.31 4.98 -13.41
CA GLN A 116 7.98 5.42 -12.19
C GLN A 116 7.04 6.26 -11.32
N MET A 117 6.25 7.16 -11.92
CA MET A 117 5.24 7.91 -11.18
C MET A 117 4.22 7.00 -10.52
N ALA A 118 3.71 6.00 -11.24
CA ALA A 118 2.75 5.02 -10.72
C ALA A 118 3.30 4.24 -9.51
N TYR A 119 4.53 3.76 -9.63
CA TYR A 119 5.23 3.04 -8.57
C TYR A 119 5.42 3.92 -7.31
N VAL A 120 5.93 5.14 -7.49
CA VAL A 120 6.20 6.08 -6.39
C VAL A 120 4.91 6.56 -5.72
N ALA A 121 3.88 6.84 -6.52
CA ALA A 121 2.54 7.19 -6.04
C ALA A 121 1.93 6.06 -5.20
N GLY A 122 2.01 4.83 -5.70
CA GLY A 122 1.55 3.63 -5.00
C GLY A 122 2.30 3.40 -3.68
N LEU A 123 3.62 3.57 -3.68
CA LEU A 123 4.43 3.48 -2.46
C LEU A 123 4.06 4.56 -1.42
N GLY A 124 3.75 5.78 -1.86
CA GLY A 124 3.26 6.85 -0.99
C GLY A 124 1.92 6.51 -0.32
N PHE A 125 0.97 5.98 -1.09
CA PHE A 125 -0.30 5.45 -0.55
C PHE A 125 -0.04 4.33 0.46
N GLY A 126 0.84 3.39 0.12
CA GLY A 126 1.20 2.26 0.96
C GLY A 126 1.80 2.69 2.29
N LEU A 127 2.83 3.54 2.26
CA LEU A 127 3.51 4.04 3.45
C LEU A 127 2.56 4.74 4.41
N MET A 128 1.68 5.62 3.90
CA MET A 128 0.74 6.33 4.75
C MET A 128 -0.35 5.42 5.32
N SER A 129 -0.88 4.51 4.50
CA SER A 129 -1.81 3.46 4.95
C SER A 129 -1.19 2.59 6.05
N GLY A 130 0.05 2.15 5.85
CA GLY A 130 0.76 1.36 6.83
C GLY A 130 1.10 2.12 8.12
N ALA A 131 1.46 3.40 7.99
CA ALA A 131 1.69 4.29 9.14
C ALA A 131 0.44 4.40 10.01
N PHE A 132 -0.72 4.65 9.40
CA PHE A 132 -2.01 4.72 10.10
C PHE A 132 -2.40 3.39 10.75
N ALA A 133 -2.10 2.26 10.11
CA ALA A 133 -2.43 0.95 10.63
C ALA A 133 -1.53 0.52 11.82
N MET A 134 -0.26 0.94 11.83
CA MET A 134 0.74 0.28 12.67
C MET A 134 1.44 1.19 13.69
N ILE A 135 1.55 2.51 13.50
CA ILE A 135 2.37 3.36 14.38
C ILE A 135 1.89 3.31 15.85
N ASN A 136 0.58 3.37 16.08
CA ASN A 136 0.02 3.29 17.44
C ASN A 136 0.30 1.91 18.07
N LEU A 137 0.12 0.83 17.31
CA LEU A 137 0.42 -0.53 17.78
C LEU A 137 1.92 -0.71 18.07
N LEU A 138 2.80 -0.10 17.27
CA LEU A 138 4.23 -0.08 17.53
C LEU A 138 4.52 0.61 18.87
N ALA A 139 3.90 1.77 19.12
CA ALA A 139 4.06 2.49 20.38
C ALA A 139 3.63 1.62 21.58
N ASP A 140 2.50 0.93 21.47
CA ASP A 140 2.01 0.03 22.51
C ASP A 140 2.97 -1.14 22.77
N SER A 141 3.65 -1.64 21.73
CA SER A 141 4.61 -2.76 21.86
C SER A 141 5.89 -2.42 22.64
N LEU A 142 6.14 -1.14 22.95
CA LEU A 142 7.25 -0.73 23.82
C LEU A 142 6.99 -1.06 25.29
N GLY A 143 5.72 -1.24 25.68
CA GLY A 143 5.33 -1.64 27.02
C GLY A 143 5.81 -3.05 27.39
N PRO A 144 5.95 -3.36 28.70
CA PRO A 144 6.43 -4.67 29.15
C PRO A 144 5.46 -5.83 28.89
N GLY A 145 4.21 -5.55 28.53
CA GLY A 145 3.16 -6.53 28.29
C GLY A 145 3.00 -6.93 26.83
N ILE A 146 2.42 -8.11 26.60
CA ILE A 146 1.92 -8.55 25.29
C ILE A 146 0.40 -8.68 25.35
N VAL A 147 -0.25 -8.58 24.19
CA VAL A 147 -1.69 -8.83 24.05
C VAL A 147 -2.03 -10.27 24.45
N GLY A 148 -3.19 -10.48 25.08
CA GLY A 148 -3.67 -11.83 25.43
C GLY A 148 -4.17 -12.05 26.86
N ILE A 149 -4.18 -11.02 27.71
CA ILE A 149 -4.74 -11.13 29.08
C ILE A 149 -6.22 -11.55 29.05
N GLN A 150 -6.97 -11.11 28.02
CA GLN A 150 -8.38 -11.44 27.83
C GLN A 150 -8.62 -12.62 26.88
N GLY A 151 -7.61 -13.47 26.64
CA GLY A 151 -7.70 -14.64 25.75
C GLY A 151 -7.45 -14.34 24.27
N GLU A 152 -6.99 -13.12 23.95
CA GLU A 152 -6.55 -12.74 22.62
C GLU A 152 -5.20 -13.38 22.26
N SER A 153 -4.82 -13.34 20.98
CA SER A 153 -3.55 -13.94 20.55
C SER A 153 -2.34 -13.10 20.95
N GLN A 154 -1.32 -13.78 21.51
CA GLN A 154 -0.01 -13.18 21.77
C GLN A 154 0.72 -12.76 20.47
N LEU A 155 0.29 -13.27 19.31
CA LEU A 155 0.86 -12.91 18.01
C LEU A 155 0.28 -11.62 17.42
N TYR A 156 -0.54 -10.87 18.17
CA TYR A 156 -1.23 -9.68 17.67
C TYR A 156 -0.29 -8.67 17.01
N PHE A 157 0.77 -8.24 17.70
CA PHE A 157 1.72 -7.26 17.15
C PHE A 157 2.41 -7.76 15.87
N LEU A 158 2.84 -9.04 15.87
CA LEU A 158 3.53 -9.63 14.73
C LEU A 158 2.61 -9.80 13.52
N THR A 159 1.37 -10.25 13.75
CA THR A 159 0.36 -10.43 12.70
C THR A 159 -0.04 -9.09 12.09
N SER A 160 -0.22 -8.07 12.93
CA SER A 160 -0.47 -6.70 12.48
C SER A 160 0.68 -6.17 11.63
N ALA A 161 1.93 -6.38 12.04
CA ALA A 161 3.10 -5.97 11.26
C ALA A 161 3.16 -6.63 9.87
N PHE A 162 2.89 -7.93 9.79
CA PHE A 162 2.83 -8.63 8.51
C PHE A 162 1.65 -8.17 7.64
N MET A 163 0.49 -7.89 8.23
CA MET A 163 -0.63 -7.32 7.49
C MET A 163 -0.31 -5.91 6.97
N THR A 164 0.37 -5.09 7.76
CA THR A 164 0.85 -3.76 7.35
C THR A 164 1.80 -3.86 6.16
N LEU A 165 2.76 -4.79 6.20
CA LEU A 165 3.65 -5.06 5.06
C LEU A 165 2.86 -5.40 3.80
N VAL A 166 1.87 -6.30 3.92
CA VAL A 166 1.00 -6.69 2.81
C VAL A 166 0.28 -5.48 2.21
N LEU A 167 -0.30 -4.61 3.04
CA LEU A 167 -0.99 -3.41 2.57
C LEU A 167 -0.03 -2.42 1.89
N ILE A 168 1.17 -2.20 2.42
CA ILE A 168 2.15 -1.29 1.81
C ILE A 168 2.56 -1.78 0.41
N LEU A 169 2.90 -3.06 0.30
CA LEU A 169 3.31 -3.64 -0.99
C LEU A 169 2.15 -3.72 -1.98
N LEU A 170 0.95 -4.09 -1.52
CA LEU A 170 -0.24 -4.09 -2.36
C LEU A 170 -0.56 -2.70 -2.90
N HIS A 171 -0.53 -1.64 -2.09
CA HIS A 171 -0.72 -0.27 -2.60
C HIS A 171 0.32 0.11 -3.66
N THR A 172 1.56 -0.36 -3.51
CA THR A 172 2.61 -0.16 -4.50
C THR A 172 2.26 -0.87 -5.82
N PHE A 173 1.87 -2.15 -5.78
CA PHE A 173 1.51 -2.92 -6.98
C PHE A 173 0.20 -2.44 -7.62
N TRP A 174 -0.79 -2.11 -6.79
CA TRP A 174 -2.05 -1.49 -7.22
C TRP A 174 -1.79 -0.18 -7.94
N GLY A 175 -0.89 0.68 -7.45
CA GLY A 175 -0.50 1.91 -8.14
C GLY A 175 -0.03 1.65 -9.57
N ILE A 176 0.89 0.69 -9.75
CA ILE A 176 1.42 0.29 -11.07
C ILE A 176 0.32 -0.19 -12.01
N ILE A 177 -0.48 -1.17 -11.57
CA ILE A 177 -1.53 -1.78 -12.39
C ILE A 177 -2.65 -0.78 -12.69
N PHE A 178 -3.04 0.03 -11.71
CA PHE A 178 -4.09 1.02 -11.85
C PHE A 178 -3.72 2.09 -12.89
N PHE A 179 -2.50 2.64 -12.81
CA PHE A 179 -2.03 3.65 -13.77
C PHE A 179 -1.92 3.04 -15.17
N HIS A 180 -1.37 1.83 -15.30
CA HIS A 180 -1.32 1.15 -16.60
C HIS A 180 -2.71 0.91 -17.19
N GLY A 181 -3.68 0.48 -16.37
CA GLY A 181 -5.07 0.31 -16.80
C GLY A 181 -5.69 1.60 -17.30
N CYS A 182 -5.38 2.73 -16.64
CA CYS A 182 -5.81 4.06 -17.07
C CYS A 182 -5.14 4.52 -18.37
N GLU A 183 -3.83 4.31 -18.51
CA GLU A 183 -3.05 4.67 -19.70
C GLU A 183 -3.47 3.87 -20.93
N THR A 184 -3.69 2.56 -20.77
CA THR A 184 -4.06 1.64 -21.85
C THR A 184 -5.57 1.54 -22.08
N ARG A 185 -6.38 2.29 -21.32
CA ARG A 185 -7.86 2.23 -21.29
C ARG A 185 -8.42 0.84 -21.02
N ARG A 186 -7.65 -0.02 -20.33
CA ARG A 186 -8.08 -1.34 -19.86
C ARG A 186 -8.73 -1.20 -18.49
N TRP A 187 -9.98 -0.75 -18.48
CA TRP A 187 -10.77 -0.57 -17.25
C TRP A 187 -10.93 -1.85 -16.42
N GLY A 188 -10.77 -3.03 -17.03
CA GLY A 188 -10.73 -4.30 -16.30
C GLY A 188 -9.59 -4.38 -15.28
N GLU A 189 -8.42 -3.79 -15.56
CA GLU A 189 -7.29 -3.76 -14.63
C GLU A 189 -7.58 -2.83 -13.44
N VAL A 190 -8.20 -1.68 -13.72
CA VAL A 190 -8.67 -0.73 -12.70
C VAL A 190 -9.70 -1.40 -11.79
N ALA A 191 -10.72 -2.04 -12.37
CA ALA A 191 -11.74 -2.76 -11.61
C ALA A 191 -11.13 -3.90 -10.77
N ALA A 192 -10.16 -4.65 -11.32
CA ALA A 192 -9.47 -5.71 -10.59
C ALA A 192 -8.71 -5.17 -9.36
N VAL A 193 -8.05 -4.02 -9.48
CA VAL A 193 -7.39 -3.36 -8.35
C VAL A 193 -8.40 -2.97 -7.27
N VAL A 194 -9.53 -2.35 -7.64
CA VAL A 194 -10.58 -1.96 -6.67
C VAL A 194 -11.15 -3.19 -5.97
N LEU A 195 -11.46 -4.26 -6.72
CA LEU A 195 -11.97 -5.51 -6.17
C LEU A 195 -10.95 -6.20 -5.26
N CYS A 196 -9.68 -6.20 -5.65
CA CYS A 196 -8.59 -6.74 -4.82
C CYS A 196 -8.46 -5.97 -3.51
N HIS A 197 -8.52 -4.64 -3.55
CA HIS A 197 -8.46 -3.80 -2.35
C HIS A 197 -9.65 -4.07 -1.42
N LEU A 198 -10.88 -4.08 -1.96
CA LEU A 198 -12.08 -4.45 -1.19
C LEU A 198 -11.97 -5.85 -0.57
N THR A 199 -11.43 -6.82 -1.32
CA THR A 199 -11.24 -8.20 -0.85
C THR A 199 -10.25 -8.24 0.31
N VAL A 200 -9.10 -7.58 0.18
CA VAL A 200 -8.07 -7.55 1.24
C VAL A 200 -8.59 -6.83 2.49
N SER A 201 -9.35 -5.75 2.34
CA SER A 201 -10.03 -5.11 3.47
C SER A 201 -11.06 -6.02 4.11
N ALA A 202 -11.86 -6.76 3.32
CA ALA A 202 -12.85 -7.70 3.84
C ALA A 202 -12.21 -8.89 4.58
N LEU A 203 -11.05 -9.38 4.13
CA LEU A 203 -10.29 -10.42 4.81
C LEU A 203 -9.92 -10.00 6.24
N THR A 204 -9.66 -8.69 6.48
CA THR A 204 -9.33 -8.21 7.83
C THR A 204 -10.49 -8.34 8.82
N PHE A 205 -11.75 -8.38 8.38
CA PHE A 205 -12.90 -8.62 9.25
C PHE A 205 -12.94 -10.06 9.79
N TRP A 206 -12.19 -10.98 9.17
CA TRP A 206 -12.07 -12.36 9.62
C TRP A 206 -11.09 -12.52 10.81
N ASN A 207 -10.38 -11.45 11.19
CA ASN A 207 -9.60 -11.45 12.43
C ASN A 207 -10.55 -11.67 13.64
N PRO A 208 -10.19 -12.54 14.59
CA PRO A 208 -8.85 -13.03 14.92
C PRO A 208 -8.39 -14.33 14.22
N VAL A 209 -9.16 -14.87 13.27
CA VAL A 209 -8.78 -16.10 12.56
C VAL A 209 -7.74 -15.78 11.48
N TYR A 210 -6.48 -15.66 11.91
CA TYR A 210 -5.37 -15.16 11.07
C TYR A 210 -5.09 -16.01 9.83
N LEU A 211 -5.33 -17.33 9.89
CA LEU A 211 -5.15 -18.20 8.73
C LEU A 211 -6.13 -17.85 7.59
N GLY A 212 -7.34 -17.39 7.93
CA GLY A 212 -8.35 -16.97 6.95
C GLY A 212 -8.19 -15.53 6.46
N SER A 213 -7.37 -14.72 7.13
CA SER A 213 -7.15 -13.31 6.82
C SER A 213 -5.79 -13.08 6.17
N LEU A 214 -4.71 -13.41 6.90
CA LEU A 214 -3.33 -13.08 6.53
C LEU A 214 -2.83 -13.93 5.35
N LEU A 215 -3.04 -15.25 5.37
CA LEU A 215 -2.53 -16.13 4.32
C LEU A 215 -3.14 -15.78 2.94
N PRO A 216 -4.46 -15.61 2.79
CA PRO A 216 -5.04 -15.16 1.52
C PRO A 216 -4.55 -13.78 1.10
N ALA A 217 -4.34 -12.84 2.03
CA ALA A 217 -3.80 -11.52 1.72
C ALA A 217 -2.37 -11.60 1.14
N TYR A 218 -1.53 -12.50 1.66
CA TYR A 218 -0.20 -12.77 1.09
C TYR A 218 -0.26 -13.39 -0.31
N LEU A 219 -1.19 -14.33 -0.54
CA LEU A 219 -1.37 -14.93 -1.86
C LEU A 219 -1.81 -13.87 -2.89
N LEU A 220 -2.73 -12.99 -2.50
CA LEU A 220 -3.15 -11.85 -3.33
C LEU A 220 -1.98 -10.88 -3.58
N MET A 221 -1.18 -10.56 -2.55
CA MET A 221 0.00 -9.72 -2.71
C MET A 221 1.00 -10.29 -3.72
N VAL A 222 1.29 -11.60 -3.65
CA VAL A 222 2.18 -12.26 -4.61
C VAL A 222 1.58 -12.25 -6.03
N ALA A 223 0.29 -12.50 -6.16
CA ALA A 223 -0.40 -12.44 -7.46
C ALA A 223 -0.33 -11.02 -8.08
N MET A 224 -0.58 -9.98 -7.28
CA MET A 224 -0.49 -8.59 -7.73
C MET A 224 0.96 -8.18 -8.03
N ALA A 225 1.95 -8.71 -7.30
CA ALA A 225 3.36 -8.49 -7.58
C ALA A 225 3.77 -9.06 -8.95
N VAL A 226 3.36 -10.30 -9.25
CA VAL A 226 3.61 -10.95 -10.54
C VAL A 226 2.94 -10.17 -11.68
N TRP A 227 1.70 -9.71 -11.47
CA TRP A 227 1.00 -8.91 -12.47
C TRP A 227 1.69 -7.56 -12.69
N ALA A 228 2.04 -6.83 -11.63
CA ALA A 228 2.78 -5.58 -11.73
C ALA A 228 4.11 -5.76 -12.46
N TYR A 229 4.86 -6.83 -12.19
CA TYR A 229 6.09 -7.17 -12.90
C TYR A 229 5.88 -7.31 -14.42
N HIS A 230 4.83 -8.03 -14.84
CA HIS A 230 4.52 -8.20 -16.26
C HIS A 230 4.07 -6.90 -16.93
N VAL A 231 3.24 -6.10 -16.25
CA VAL A 231 2.78 -4.79 -16.72
C VAL A 231 3.94 -3.80 -16.88
N SER A 232 4.96 -3.90 -16.03
CA SER A 232 6.19 -3.12 -16.15
C SER A 232 7.19 -3.65 -17.20
N GLY A 233 6.77 -4.59 -18.07
CA GLY A 233 7.60 -5.13 -19.16
C GLY A 233 8.45 -6.35 -18.78
N GLY A 234 8.26 -6.91 -17.59
CA GLY A 234 8.97 -8.10 -17.12
C GLY A 234 8.53 -9.37 -17.84
N SER A 235 9.51 -10.23 -18.16
CA SER A 235 9.29 -11.55 -18.76
C SER A 235 10.20 -12.62 -18.15
N LYS A 236 9.86 -13.90 -18.39
CA LYS A 236 10.73 -15.03 -17.99
C LYS A 236 12.15 -14.91 -18.56
N LYS A 237 12.29 -14.35 -19.77
CA LYS A 237 13.59 -14.10 -20.40
C LYS A 237 14.40 -13.07 -19.62
N ASN A 238 13.78 -11.98 -19.15
CA ASN A 238 14.48 -10.98 -18.33
C ASN A 238 15.01 -11.61 -17.03
N LEU A 239 14.22 -12.47 -16.39
CA LEU A 239 14.64 -13.17 -15.18
C LEU A 239 15.80 -14.15 -15.46
N GLN A 240 15.72 -14.90 -16.57
CA GLN A 240 16.81 -15.79 -17.00
C GLN A 240 18.09 -15.00 -17.28
N HIS A 241 18.00 -13.88 -18.00
CA HIS A 241 19.16 -13.00 -18.26
C HIS A 241 19.74 -12.43 -16.97
N PHE A 242 18.91 -11.99 -16.03
CA PHE A 242 19.37 -11.50 -14.72
C PHE A 242 20.12 -12.59 -13.93
N LEU A 243 19.57 -13.80 -13.87
CA LEU A 243 20.20 -14.94 -13.19
C LEU A 243 21.50 -15.37 -13.87
N LEU A 244 21.57 -15.27 -15.21
CA LEU A 244 22.80 -15.51 -15.97
C LEU A 244 23.86 -14.45 -15.66
N CYS A 245 23.48 -13.15 -15.65
CA CYS A 245 24.39 -12.06 -15.30
C CYS A 245 24.95 -12.21 -13.87
N LEU A 246 24.11 -12.58 -12.91
CA LEU A 246 24.52 -12.89 -11.53
C LEU A 246 25.52 -14.04 -11.45
N ARG A 247 25.38 -15.06 -12.30
CA ARG A 247 26.34 -16.19 -12.36
C ARG A 247 27.64 -15.82 -13.06
N THR A 248 27.64 -14.83 -13.95
CA THR A 248 28.82 -14.41 -14.72
C THR A 248 29.55 -13.20 -14.14
N SER A 249 28.97 -12.51 -13.15
CA SER A 249 29.70 -11.47 -12.42
C SER A 249 30.95 -12.08 -11.79
N PRO A 250 32.16 -11.58 -12.08
CA PRO A 250 33.38 -12.03 -11.39
C PRO A 250 33.17 -11.86 -9.90
N GLN A 251 33.59 -12.84 -9.10
CA GLN A 251 33.74 -12.63 -7.66
C GLN A 251 34.61 -11.38 -7.48
N ALA A 252 34.02 -10.29 -7.02
CA ALA A 252 34.78 -9.14 -6.56
C ALA A 252 35.74 -9.67 -5.49
N GLY A 253 37.03 -9.47 -5.74
CA GLY A 253 38.13 -10.21 -5.14
C GLY A 253 38.11 -10.28 -3.62
N SER A 254 38.67 -11.40 -3.16
CA SER A 254 39.32 -11.60 -1.86
C SER A 254 40.15 -10.40 -1.40
#